data_AF-A0AAJ7RZW3-F1
#
_entry.id   AF-A0AAJ7RZW3-F1
#
_cell.length_a   1.000
_cell.length_b   1.000
_cell.length_c   1.000
_cell.angle_alpha   90.00
_cell.angle_beta   90.00
_cell.angle_gamma   90.00
#
_symmetry.space_group_name_H-M   'P 1'
#
loop_
_entity.id
_entity.type
_entity.pdbx_description
1 polymer ?
#
loop_
_entity_poly.entity_id
_entity_poly.type
_entity_poly.pdbx_seq_one_letter_code
_entity_poly.pdbx_strand_id
1 'polypeptide(L)'
;MNFEKFVTQYFNVTRGYGRIAGTWPFLTKSHKFISSAYIHFLVISALVTQTGQIVVYFSIGTIVEQIPFLMVAVASYVKFINYIINTDKFKELFINMVKDWQDEKTEEEDNIMKEYADRGAFYTYVYTTNIYFCSVVFFCLPLIPRVLDVFAPLNESRPRVELYPGYYFIENNDDYYYFIMLYTMICMLSTMCVFIATDTILLYMVQHVCGLLSLAGHRFKYSMGTGYSLTNSEKINKELVYKKVCYAIKTHKRALT
;
A
#
# COMPACT_ATOMS: atom_id res chain seq x y z
N MET A 1 -23.25 -6.62 4.98
CA MET A 1 -22.59 -5.50 5.70
C MET A 1 -22.64 -4.22 4.85
N ASN A 2 -22.92 -3.03 5.39
CA ASN A 2 -22.96 -1.80 4.57
C ASN A 2 -21.55 -1.27 4.21
N PHE A 3 -21.47 -0.40 3.21
CA PHE A 3 -20.21 0.15 2.68
C PHE A 3 -19.34 0.81 3.77
N GLU A 4 -19.90 1.75 4.54
CA GLU A 4 -19.12 2.50 5.53
C GLU A 4 -18.62 1.63 6.69
N LYS A 5 -19.41 0.64 7.12
CA LYS A 5 -18.99 -0.31 8.15
C LYS A 5 -17.81 -1.15 7.67
N PHE A 6 -17.88 -1.66 6.43
CA PHE A 6 -16.78 -2.43 5.84
C PHE A 6 -15.50 -1.61 5.71
N VAL A 7 -15.62 -0.39 5.18
CA VAL A 7 -14.48 0.53 5.00
C VAL A 7 -13.87 0.91 6.35
N THR A 8 -14.67 1.18 7.37
CA THR A 8 -14.17 1.57 8.69
C THR A 8 -13.53 0.40 9.42
N GLN A 9 -14.04 -0.82 9.23
CA GLN A 9 -13.50 -2.01 9.88
C GLN A 9 -12.16 -2.44 9.29
N TYR A 10 -12.05 -2.49 7.96
CA TYR A 10 -10.84 -3.04 7.30
C TYR A 10 -9.98 -1.95 6.65
N PHE A 11 -10.58 -0.98 5.98
CA PHE A 11 -9.83 -0.03 5.14
C PHE A 11 -9.49 1.29 5.84
N ASN A 12 -9.61 1.42 7.16
CA ASN A 12 -9.44 2.73 7.82
C ASN A 12 -8.04 3.33 7.60
N VAL A 13 -7.01 2.50 7.74
CA VAL A 13 -5.60 2.86 7.49
C VAL A 13 -5.43 3.27 6.03
N THR A 14 -5.76 2.38 5.10
CA THR A 14 -5.68 2.62 3.64
C THR A 14 -6.43 3.88 3.22
N ARG A 15 -7.62 4.11 3.77
CA ARG A 15 -8.45 5.30 3.52
C ARG A 15 -7.76 6.57 4.01
N GLY A 16 -7.13 6.54 5.19
CA GLY A 16 -6.39 7.67 5.74
C GLY A 16 -5.26 8.11 4.81
N TYR A 17 -4.34 7.21 4.50
CA TYR A 17 -3.20 7.52 3.62
C TYR A 17 -3.64 7.82 2.19
N GLY A 18 -4.65 7.12 1.68
CA GLY A 18 -5.20 7.39 0.35
C GLY A 18 -5.85 8.77 0.25
N ARG A 19 -6.44 9.30 1.33
CA ARG A 19 -6.94 10.68 1.36
C ARG A 19 -5.79 11.69 1.28
N ILE A 20 -4.73 11.48 2.05
CA ILE A 20 -3.55 12.36 2.06
C ILE A 20 -2.88 12.35 0.68
N ALA A 21 -2.62 11.16 0.12
CA ALA A 21 -1.97 11.00 -1.17
C ALA A 21 -2.89 11.35 -2.37
N GLY A 22 -4.20 11.50 -2.17
CA GLY A 22 -5.16 11.66 -3.26
C GLY A 22 -5.47 10.37 -4.03
N THR A 23 -5.07 9.22 -3.49
CA THR A 23 -5.30 7.89 -4.07
C THR A 23 -6.50 7.15 -3.48
N TRP A 24 -7.39 7.82 -2.75
CA TRP A 24 -8.65 7.19 -2.32
C TRP A 24 -9.74 7.37 -3.39
N PRO A 25 -10.38 6.29 -3.88
CA PRO A 25 -11.24 6.34 -5.07
C PRO A 25 -12.56 7.11 -4.89
N PHE A 26 -12.97 7.37 -3.64
CA PHE A 26 -14.22 8.05 -3.30
C PHE A 26 -14.03 9.51 -2.87
N LEU A 27 -12.91 10.14 -3.25
CA LEU A 27 -12.66 11.56 -3.03
C LEU A 27 -13.42 12.47 -4.01
N THR A 28 -13.62 13.73 -3.63
CA THR A 28 -14.08 14.78 -4.56
C THR A 28 -13.00 15.08 -5.60
N LYS A 29 -13.41 15.52 -6.80
CA LYS A 29 -12.47 15.84 -7.89
C LYS A 29 -11.43 16.88 -7.47
N SER A 30 -11.85 17.92 -6.74
CA SER A 30 -10.97 18.99 -6.28
C SER A 30 -9.94 18.50 -5.26
N HIS A 31 -10.36 17.71 -4.26
CA HIS A 31 -9.43 17.17 -3.26
C HIS A 31 -8.40 16.25 -3.94
N LYS A 32 -8.87 15.36 -4.82
CA LYS A 32 -7.99 14.48 -5.58
C LYS A 32 -6.97 15.26 -6.41
N PHE A 33 -7.40 16.31 -7.11
CA PHE A 33 -6.53 17.15 -7.91
C PHE A 33 -5.46 17.84 -7.05
N ILE A 34 -5.85 18.47 -5.94
CA ILE A 34 -4.92 19.19 -5.05
C ILE A 34 -3.88 18.23 -4.47
N SER A 35 -4.31 17.12 -3.87
CA SER A 35 -3.38 16.13 -3.30
C SER A 35 -2.47 15.55 -4.38
N SER A 36 -2.99 15.28 -5.58
CA SER A 36 -2.19 14.72 -6.66
C SER A 36 -1.17 15.71 -7.23
N ALA A 37 -1.53 16.98 -7.37
CA ALA A 37 -0.61 18.03 -7.81
C ALA A 37 0.52 18.22 -6.80
N TYR A 38 0.20 18.21 -5.50
CA TYR A 38 1.18 18.28 -4.42
C TYR A 38 2.17 17.12 -4.45
N ILE A 39 1.69 15.87 -4.52
CA ILE A 39 2.55 14.68 -4.60
C ILE A 39 3.42 14.71 -5.86
N HIS A 40 2.87 15.07 -7.03
CA HIS A 40 3.65 15.21 -8.26
C HIS A 40 4.78 16.23 -8.10
N PHE A 41 4.45 17.41 -7.58
CA PHE A 41 5.41 18.48 -7.39
C PHE A 41 6.59 18.02 -6.53
N LEU A 42 6.31 17.38 -5.39
CA LEU A 42 7.36 16.88 -4.49
C LEU A 42 8.22 15.79 -5.14
N VAL A 43 7.62 14.82 -5.82
CA VAL A 43 8.37 13.72 -6.44
C VAL A 43 9.23 14.23 -7.60
N ILE A 44 8.71 15.14 -8.43
CA ILE A 44 9.47 15.77 -9.51
C ILE A 44 10.61 16.60 -8.92
N SER A 45 10.35 17.40 -7.89
CA SER A 45 11.39 18.19 -7.21
C SER A 45 12.48 17.30 -6.63
N ALA A 46 12.13 16.19 -5.98
CA ALA A 46 13.09 15.22 -5.47
C ALA A 46 13.94 14.59 -6.58
N LEU A 47 13.31 14.17 -7.69
CA LEU A 47 14.02 13.63 -8.85
C LEU A 47 14.99 14.65 -9.48
N VAL A 48 14.62 15.92 -9.53
CA VAL A 48 15.50 16.99 -10.02
C VAL A 48 16.70 17.17 -9.08
N THR A 49 16.51 17.18 -7.77
CA THR A 49 17.62 17.30 -6.81
C THR A 49 18.59 16.11 -6.88
N GLN A 50 18.07 14.89 -7.05
CA GLN A 50 18.89 13.68 -7.14
C GLN A 50 19.65 13.60 -8.47
N THR A 51 18.99 13.92 -9.59
CA THR A 51 19.66 13.94 -10.90
C THR A 51 20.69 15.06 -10.98
N GLY A 52 20.41 16.23 -10.42
CA GLY A 52 21.39 17.31 -10.26
C GLY A 52 22.64 16.86 -9.50
N GLN A 53 22.46 16.12 -8.40
CA GLN A 53 23.59 15.60 -7.60
C GLN A 53 24.50 14.69 -8.43
N ILE A 54 23.91 13.79 -9.23
CA ILE A 54 24.66 12.89 -10.11
C ILE A 54 25.39 13.66 -11.21
N VAL A 55 24.74 14.66 -11.81
CA VAL A 55 25.32 15.41 -12.92
C VAL A 55 26.48 16.31 -12.46
N VAL A 56 26.31 17.01 -11.33
CA VAL A 56 27.31 17.95 -10.82
C VAL A 56 28.49 17.23 -10.17
N TYR A 57 28.22 16.22 -9.34
CA TYR A 57 29.23 15.47 -8.60
C TYR A 57 29.43 14.07 -9.16
N PHE A 58 29.54 13.96 -10.49
CA PHE A 58 29.58 12.70 -11.19
C PHE A 58 30.74 11.81 -10.73
N SER A 59 30.42 10.69 -10.08
CA SER A 59 31.37 9.65 -9.70
C SER A 59 30.65 8.31 -9.51
N ILE A 60 31.38 7.20 -9.57
CA ILE A 60 30.80 5.87 -9.28
C ILE A 60 30.23 5.83 -7.86
N GLY A 61 30.93 6.44 -6.89
CA GLY A 61 30.46 6.54 -5.51
C GLY A 61 29.12 7.27 -5.41
N THR A 62 29.03 8.45 -6.03
CA THR A 62 27.79 9.26 -6.07
C THR A 62 26.64 8.47 -6.69
N ILE A 63 26.88 7.76 -7.80
CA ILE A 63 25.83 6.95 -8.45
C ILE A 63 25.35 5.85 -7.49
N VAL A 64 26.28 5.12 -6.87
CA VAL A 64 25.95 4.03 -5.93
C VAL A 64 25.16 4.55 -4.73
N GLU A 65 25.51 5.71 -4.19
CA GLU A 65 24.80 6.35 -3.09
C GLU A 65 23.39 6.82 -3.48
N GLN A 66 23.19 7.27 -4.73
CA GLN A 66 21.90 7.79 -5.21
C GLN A 66 20.90 6.70 -5.64
N ILE A 67 21.40 5.52 -6.04
CA ILE A 67 20.56 4.42 -6.55
C ILE A 67 19.37 4.09 -5.63
N PRO A 68 19.53 3.88 -4.30
CA PRO A 68 18.41 3.58 -3.41
C PRO A 68 17.32 4.66 -3.43
N PHE A 69 17.70 5.93 -3.42
CA PHE A 69 16.77 7.06 -3.41
C PHE A 69 16.05 7.22 -4.74
N LEU A 70 16.76 7.05 -5.86
CA LEU A 70 16.18 7.07 -7.20
C LEU A 70 15.20 5.92 -7.39
N MET A 71 15.55 4.71 -6.95
CA MET A 71 14.64 3.56 -7.03
C MET A 71 13.33 3.83 -6.28
N VAL A 72 13.41 4.37 -5.06
CA VAL A 72 12.23 4.71 -4.26
C VAL A 72 11.42 5.83 -4.93
N ALA A 73 12.07 6.89 -5.41
CA ALA A 73 11.40 8.00 -6.08
C ALA A 73 10.66 7.53 -7.35
N VAL A 74 11.35 6.78 -8.23
CA VAL A 74 10.77 6.23 -9.46
C VAL A 74 9.65 5.24 -9.15
N ALA A 75 9.86 4.31 -8.23
CA ALA A 75 8.82 3.33 -7.85
C ALA A 75 7.57 4.02 -7.29
N SER A 76 7.75 5.04 -6.45
CA SER A 76 6.63 5.82 -5.90
C SER A 76 5.87 6.54 -7.02
N TYR A 77 6.59 7.12 -7.98
CA TYR A 77 5.99 7.83 -9.11
C TYR A 77 5.22 6.88 -10.03
N VAL A 78 5.81 5.74 -10.38
CA VAL A 78 5.16 4.71 -11.19
C VAL A 78 3.88 4.21 -10.52
N LYS A 79 3.92 3.91 -9.22
CA LYS A 79 2.73 3.50 -8.43
C LYS A 79 1.67 4.60 -8.44
N PHE A 80 2.08 5.84 -8.24
CA PHE A 80 1.18 6.99 -8.19
C PHE A 80 0.47 7.25 -9.52
N ILE A 81 1.24 7.28 -10.61
CA ILE A 81 0.72 7.43 -11.97
C ILE A 81 -0.18 6.26 -12.34
N ASN A 82 0.22 5.02 -12.02
CA ASN A 82 -0.60 3.83 -12.26
C ASN A 82 -1.98 3.94 -11.59
N TYR A 83 -2.01 4.43 -10.34
CA TYR A 83 -3.24 4.67 -9.62
C TYR A 83 -4.11 5.73 -10.31
N ILE A 84 -3.53 6.85 -10.73
CA ILE A 84 -4.26 7.94 -11.40
C ILE A 84 -4.88 7.44 -12.70
N ILE A 85 -4.11 6.75 -13.54
CA ILE A 85 -4.57 6.21 -14.83
C ILE A 85 -5.69 5.19 -14.62
N ASN A 86 -5.57 4.32 -13.63
CA ASN A 86 -6.51 3.22 -13.41
C ASN A 86 -7.53 3.50 -12.29
N THR A 87 -7.75 4.75 -11.91
CA THR A 87 -8.64 5.08 -10.77
C THR A 87 -10.04 4.50 -10.93
N ASP A 88 -10.64 4.62 -12.12
CA ASP A 88 -12.01 4.14 -12.32
C ASP A 88 -12.10 2.62 -12.17
N LYS A 89 -11.08 1.88 -12.65
CA LYS A 89 -10.97 0.43 -12.44
C LYS A 89 -10.80 0.09 -10.96
N PHE A 90 -9.93 0.81 -10.23
CA PHE A 90 -9.78 0.60 -8.78
C PHE A 90 -11.08 0.86 -8.02
N LYS A 91 -11.82 1.89 -8.41
CA LYS A 91 -13.13 2.21 -7.83
C LYS A 91 -14.15 1.10 -8.12
N GLU A 92 -14.19 0.60 -9.34
CA GLU A 92 -15.06 -0.50 -9.73
C GLU A 92 -14.74 -1.78 -8.95
N LEU A 93 -13.46 -2.17 -8.88
CA LEU A 93 -13.00 -3.32 -8.08
C LEU A 93 -13.42 -3.18 -6.61
N PHE A 94 -13.28 -1.99 -6.03
CA PHE A 94 -13.71 -1.75 -4.65
C PHE A 94 -15.21 -1.89 -4.46
N ILE A 95 -16.02 -1.34 -5.38
CA ILE A 95 -17.47 -1.48 -5.34
C ILE A 95 -17.87 -2.95 -5.49
N ASN A 96 -17.20 -3.69 -6.37
CA ASN A 96 -17.44 -5.12 -6.58
C ASN A 96 -17.14 -5.93 -5.33
N MET A 97 -16.02 -5.66 -4.65
CA MET A 97 -15.70 -6.26 -3.36
C MET A 97 -16.81 -6.00 -2.33
N VAL A 98 -17.29 -4.75 -2.21
CA VAL A 98 -18.38 -4.44 -1.26
C VAL A 98 -19.67 -5.18 -1.60
N LYS A 99 -20.00 -5.33 -2.90
CA LYS A 99 -21.16 -6.13 -3.34
C LYS A 99 -20.99 -7.59 -2.97
N ASP A 100 -19.81 -8.17 -3.22
CA ASP A 100 -19.53 -9.56 -2.85
C ASP A 100 -19.68 -9.76 -1.33
N TRP A 101 -19.39 -8.75 -0.50
CA TRP A 101 -19.63 -8.75 0.95
C TRP A 101 -21.10 -8.57 1.36
N GLN A 102 -21.97 -8.11 0.45
CA GLN A 102 -23.41 -7.97 0.66
C GLN A 102 -24.19 -9.20 0.20
N ASP A 103 -23.62 -9.99 -0.71
CA ASP A 103 -24.24 -11.22 -1.20
C ASP A 103 -24.56 -12.19 -0.05
N GLU A 104 -25.72 -12.84 -0.14
CA GLU A 104 -26.16 -13.84 0.84
C GLU A 104 -25.16 -15.00 0.93
N LYS A 105 -24.77 -15.30 2.17
CA LYS A 105 -23.83 -16.35 2.54
C LYS A 105 -24.30 -17.01 3.83
N THR A 106 -23.91 -18.26 4.01
CA THR A 106 -24.06 -18.91 5.32
C THR A 106 -23.04 -18.36 6.32
N GLU A 107 -23.25 -18.61 7.62
CA GLU A 107 -22.32 -18.17 8.66
C GLU A 107 -20.89 -18.69 8.43
N GLU A 108 -20.74 -19.95 8.01
CA GLU A 108 -19.45 -20.56 7.67
C GLU A 108 -18.77 -19.85 6.50
N GLU A 109 -19.53 -19.53 5.45
CA GLU A 109 -19.04 -18.81 4.27
C GLU A 109 -18.63 -17.37 4.59
N ASP A 110 -19.38 -16.69 5.45
CA ASP A 110 -19.04 -15.36 5.95
C ASP A 110 -17.77 -15.40 6.81
N ASN A 111 -17.57 -16.45 7.61
CA ASN A 111 -16.37 -16.62 8.42
C ASN A 111 -15.12 -16.82 7.56
N ILE A 112 -15.22 -17.53 6.42
CA ILE A 112 -14.12 -17.62 5.44
C ILE A 112 -13.75 -16.24 4.92
N MET A 113 -14.73 -15.43 4.49
CA MET A 113 -14.44 -14.08 3.97
C MET A 113 -13.82 -13.18 5.04
N LYS A 114 -14.30 -13.26 6.29
CA LYS A 114 -13.74 -12.53 7.45
C LYS A 114 -12.30 -12.93 7.72
N GLU A 115 -11.97 -14.22 7.72
CA GLU A 115 -10.60 -14.68 7.94
C GLU A 115 -9.60 -14.02 6.98
N TYR A 116 -9.94 -13.94 5.69
CA TYR A 116 -9.09 -13.28 4.69
C TYR A 116 -9.06 -11.75 4.83
N ALA A 117 -10.19 -11.13 5.20
CA ALA A 117 -10.24 -9.70 5.50
C ALA A 117 -9.39 -9.33 6.73
N ASP A 118 -9.47 -10.12 7.80
CA ASP A 118 -8.69 -9.97 9.04
C ASP A 118 -7.20 -10.19 8.77
N ARG A 119 -6.84 -11.17 7.94
CA ARG A 119 -5.46 -11.31 7.44
C ARG A 119 -5.00 -10.08 6.68
N GLY A 120 -5.85 -9.51 5.82
CA GLY A 120 -5.57 -8.27 5.11
C GLY A 120 -5.31 -7.09 6.05
N ALA A 121 -6.12 -6.97 7.10
CA ALA A 121 -5.93 -5.97 8.15
C ALA A 121 -4.64 -6.18 8.93
N PHE A 122 -4.37 -7.42 9.34
CA PHE A 122 -3.13 -7.77 10.03
C PHE A 122 -1.89 -7.40 9.20
N TYR A 123 -1.82 -7.80 7.93
CA TYR A 123 -0.69 -7.46 7.08
C TYR A 123 -0.58 -5.96 6.81
N THR A 124 -1.70 -5.25 6.70
CA THR A 124 -1.71 -3.79 6.59
C THR A 124 -1.08 -3.14 7.82
N TYR A 125 -1.45 -3.56 9.03
CA TYR A 125 -0.85 -3.05 10.26
C TYR A 125 0.64 -3.36 10.36
N VAL A 126 1.04 -4.60 10.04
CA VAL A 126 2.46 -4.99 10.03
C VAL A 126 3.26 -4.15 9.03
N TYR A 127 2.75 -3.99 7.80
CA TYR A 127 3.40 -3.21 6.76
C TYR A 127 3.55 -1.74 7.15
N THR A 128 2.47 -1.10 7.61
CA THR A 128 2.50 0.30 8.02
C THR A 128 3.44 0.51 9.22
N THR A 129 3.41 -0.38 10.21
CA THR A 129 4.31 -0.30 11.38
C THR A 129 5.77 -0.45 10.96
N ASN A 130 6.08 -1.37 10.04
CA ASN A 130 7.43 -1.54 9.52
C ASN A 130 7.92 -0.28 8.79
N ILE A 131 7.10 0.34 7.94
CA ILE A 131 7.44 1.60 7.28
C ILE A 131 7.78 2.67 8.33
N TYR A 132 6.93 2.88 9.34
CA TYR A 132 7.20 3.87 10.38
C TYR A 132 8.48 3.60 11.14
N PHE A 133 8.72 2.34 11.51
CA PHE A 133 9.96 1.96 12.19
C PHE A 133 11.19 2.31 11.35
N CYS A 134 11.22 1.91 10.08
CA CYS A 134 12.30 2.25 9.15
C CYS A 134 12.48 3.76 8.98
N SER A 135 11.37 4.51 8.94
CA SER A 135 11.36 5.96 8.81
C SER A 135 11.98 6.66 10.01
N VAL A 136 11.63 6.22 11.22
CA VAL A 136 12.18 6.77 12.47
C VAL A 136 13.68 6.51 12.54
N VAL A 137 14.12 5.29 12.24
CA VAL A 137 15.56 4.96 12.18
C VAL A 137 16.28 5.87 11.19
N PHE A 138 15.70 6.09 10.02
CA PHE A 138 16.27 6.96 8.99
C PHE A 138 16.32 8.43 9.42
N PHE A 139 15.26 8.94 10.06
CA PHE A 139 15.22 10.31 10.58
C PHE A 139 16.14 10.54 11.79
N CYS A 140 16.61 9.48 12.44
CA CYS A 140 17.63 9.58 13.48
C CYS A 140 19.06 9.72 12.93
N LEU A 141 19.32 9.45 11.63
CA LEU A 141 20.67 9.54 11.05
C LEU A 141 21.33 10.91 11.26
N PRO A 142 20.65 12.05 11.06
CA PRO A 142 21.21 13.38 11.34
C PRO A 142 21.59 13.63 12.80
N LEU A 143 21.05 12.87 13.75
CA LEU A 143 21.33 13.02 15.18
C LEU A 143 22.64 12.33 15.59
N ILE A 144 23.11 11.35 14.82
CA ILE A 144 24.35 10.59 15.08
C ILE A 144 25.56 11.51 15.32
N PRO A 145 25.90 12.46 14.41
CA PRO A 145 27.06 13.33 14.64
C PRO A 145 26.91 14.19 15.91
N ARG A 146 25.70 14.65 16.23
CA ARG A 146 25.43 15.45 17.45
C ARG A 146 25.61 14.65 18.73
N VAL A 147 25.15 13.40 18.73
CA VAL A 147 25.35 12.49 19.87
C VAL A 147 26.86 12.21 20.04
N LEU A 148 27.57 11.97 18.93
CA LEU A 148 29.01 11.76 18.98
C LEU A 148 29.78 12.99 19.45
N ASP A 149 29.30 14.22 19.20
CA ASP A 149 29.95 15.45 19.71
C ASP A 149 29.92 15.53 21.24
N VAL A 150 28.91 14.92 21.87
CA VAL A 150 28.78 14.87 23.34
C VAL A 150 29.68 13.78 23.93
N PHE A 151 29.72 12.59 23.33
CA PHE A 151 30.43 11.44 23.89
C PHE A 151 31.90 11.33 23.46
N ALA A 152 32.24 11.83 22.28
CA ALA A 152 33.57 11.76 21.67
C ALA A 152 33.85 13.05 20.87
N PRO A 153 34.08 14.19 21.53
CA PRO A 153 34.30 15.46 20.84
C PRO A 153 35.56 15.43 19.97
N LEU A 154 35.48 16.05 18.80
CA LEU A 154 36.61 16.28 17.90
C LEU A 154 37.08 17.74 18.03
N ASN A 155 38.33 18.01 17.66
CA ASN A 155 38.88 19.38 17.61
C ASN A 155 38.22 20.23 16.50
N GLU A 156 37.60 19.58 15.52
CA GLU A 156 36.87 20.19 14.41
C GLU A 156 35.40 19.76 14.45
N SER A 157 34.52 20.60 13.90
CA SER A 157 33.09 20.29 13.79
C SER A 157 32.85 19.12 12.82
N ARG A 158 32.03 18.14 13.22
CA ARG A 158 31.60 17.05 12.33
C ARG A 158 30.75 17.58 11.16
N PRO A 159 30.90 17.03 9.95
CA PRO A 159 30.02 17.37 8.83
C PRO A 159 28.58 16.98 9.16
N ARG A 160 27.63 17.80 8.73
CA ARG A 160 26.21 17.51 8.91
C ARG A 160 25.79 16.40 7.97
N VAL A 161 24.95 15.49 8.46
CA VAL A 161 24.42 14.38 7.66
C VAL A 161 23.07 14.82 7.08
N GLU A 162 22.97 14.77 5.76
CA GLU A 162 21.70 14.94 5.04
C GLU A 162 20.92 13.62 5.04
N LEU A 163 19.59 13.71 4.95
CA LEU A 163 18.75 12.51 4.90
C LEU A 163 18.95 11.76 3.59
N TYR A 164 18.95 12.46 2.46
CA TYR A 164 19.49 11.93 1.22
C TYR A 164 20.34 13.02 0.55
N PRO A 165 21.45 12.68 -0.12
CA PRO A 165 22.29 13.67 -0.76
C PRO A 165 21.57 14.25 -1.98
N GLY A 166 21.55 15.58 -2.13
CA GLY A 166 20.86 16.22 -3.24
C GLY A 166 21.51 17.54 -3.67
N TYR A 167 21.40 17.88 -4.95
CA TYR A 167 21.80 19.18 -5.46
C TYR A 167 20.61 20.15 -5.37
N TYR A 168 20.68 21.09 -4.42
CA TYR A 168 19.58 22.01 -4.09
C TYR A 168 19.68 23.38 -4.79
N PHE A 169 20.60 23.55 -5.74
CA PHE A 169 20.81 24.80 -6.49
C PHE A 169 21.09 26.03 -5.60
N ILE A 170 21.77 25.79 -4.48
CA ILE A 170 22.25 26.81 -3.54
C ILE A 170 23.77 26.72 -3.42
N GLU A 171 24.42 27.84 -3.09
CA GLU A 171 25.88 27.94 -3.06
C GLU A 171 26.49 27.14 -1.89
N ASN A 172 25.81 27.13 -0.74
CA ASN A 172 26.25 26.38 0.44
C ASN A 172 25.05 25.70 1.14
N ASN A 173 25.07 24.37 1.22
CA ASN A 173 24.02 23.59 1.88
C ASN A 173 23.97 23.83 3.40
N ASP A 174 25.10 24.14 4.04
CA ASP A 174 25.17 24.29 5.50
C ASP A 174 24.35 25.48 6.02
N ASP A 175 24.25 26.54 5.22
CA ASP A 175 23.50 27.75 5.56
C ASP A 175 21.98 27.50 5.56
N TYR A 176 21.51 26.54 4.75
CA TYR A 176 20.10 26.19 4.58
C TYR A 176 19.74 24.79 5.09
N TYR A 177 20.64 24.15 5.85
CA TYR A 177 20.54 22.75 6.26
C TYR A 177 19.19 22.37 6.88
N TYR A 178 18.65 23.20 7.79
CA TYR A 178 17.37 22.89 8.45
C TYR A 178 16.18 22.95 7.48
N PHE A 179 16.23 23.84 6.48
CA PHE A 179 15.21 23.90 5.43
C PHE A 179 15.32 22.69 4.49
N ILE A 180 16.54 22.27 4.14
CA ILE A 180 16.80 21.06 3.36
C ILE A 180 16.29 19.82 4.11
N MET A 181 16.60 19.68 5.41
CA MET A 181 16.05 18.58 6.21
C MET A 181 14.52 18.58 6.23
N LEU A 182 13.89 19.73 6.45
CA LEU A 182 12.43 19.81 6.49
C LEU A 182 11.83 19.40 5.14
N TYR A 183 12.39 19.91 4.03
CA TYR A 183 11.98 19.55 2.68
C TYR A 183 12.12 18.04 2.43
N THR A 184 13.27 17.46 2.74
CA THR A 184 13.52 16.03 2.52
C THR A 184 12.63 15.14 3.40
N MET A 185 12.34 15.54 4.64
CA MET A 185 11.35 14.88 5.49
C MET A 185 9.95 14.91 4.87
N ILE A 186 9.52 16.07 4.36
CA ILE A 186 8.21 16.21 3.69
C ILE A 186 8.12 15.31 2.46
N CYS A 187 9.17 15.27 1.63
CA CYS A 187 9.24 14.38 0.47
C CYS A 187 9.10 12.90 0.89
N MET A 188 9.87 12.47 1.90
CA MET A 188 9.84 11.09 2.38
C MET A 188 8.48 10.71 2.98
N LEU A 189 7.91 11.56 3.84
CA LEU A 189 6.58 11.32 4.42
C LEU A 189 5.50 11.23 3.33
N SER A 190 5.60 12.07 2.30
CA SER A 190 4.69 12.05 1.15
C SER A 190 4.81 10.75 0.36
N THR A 191 6.04 10.31 0.09
CA THR A 191 6.33 9.02 -0.55
C THR A 191 5.79 7.86 0.28
N MET A 192 5.96 7.87 1.61
CA MET A 192 5.40 6.85 2.50
C MET A 192 3.88 6.78 2.40
N CYS A 193 3.19 7.93 2.35
CA CYS A 193 1.74 7.96 2.17
C CYS A 193 1.32 7.29 0.85
N VAL A 194 2.06 7.52 -0.23
CA VAL A 194 1.81 6.86 -1.52
C VAL A 194 1.99 5.34 -1.40
N PHE A 195 3.13 4.87 -0.88
CA PHE A 195 3.40 3.44 -0.72
C PHE A 195 2.36 2.74 0.16
N ILE A 196 2.07 3.29 1.34
CA ILE A 196 1.06 2.72 2.24
C ILE A 196 -0.30 2.66 1.54
N ALA A 197 -0.73 3.72 0.88
CA ALA A 197 -2.02 3.73 0.22
C ALA A 197 -2.10 2.73 -0.93
N THR A 198 -1.12 2.70 -1.83
CA THR A 198 -1.14 1.83 -3.02
C THR A 198 -0.91 0.36 -2.70
N ASP A 199 -0.08 0.05 -1.71
CA ASP A 199 0.29 -1.33 -1.43
C ASP A 199 -0.76 -2.01 -0.57
N THR A 200 -1.32 -1.29 0.42
CA THR A 200 -2.38 -1.86 1.26
C THR A 200 -3.68 -2.06 0.48
N ILE A 201 -4.05 -1.17 -0.45
CA ILE A 201 -5.22 -1.40 -1.30
C ILE A 201 -5.02 -2.64 -2.18
N LEU A 202 -3.84 -2.82 -2.78
CA LEU A 202 -3.53 -4.01 -3.56
C LEU A 202 -3.56 -5.27 -2.70
N LEU A 203 -2.99 -5.22 -1.51
CA LEU A 203 -3.00 -6.32 -0.54
C LEU A 203 -4.43 -6.76 -0.23
N TYR A 204 -5.33 -5.82 0.06
CA TYR A 204 -6.73 -6.13 0.30
C TYR A 204 -7.43 -6.73 -0.91
N MET A 205 -7.16 -6.24 -2.12
CA MET A 205 -7.72 -6.85 -3.33
C MET A 205 -7.26 -8.30 -3.49
N VAL A 206 -5.97 -8.58 -3.25
CA VAL A 206 -5.44 -9.95 -3.29
C VAL A 206 -6.09 -10.82 -2.23
N GLN A 207 -6.20 -10.35 -0.99
CA GLN A 207 -6.86 -11.11 0.09
C GLN A 207 -8.34 -11.36 -0.20
N HIS A 208 -9.06 -10.40 -0.79
CA HIS A 208 -10.44 -10.58 -1.22
C HIS A 208 -10.57 -11.67 -2.27
N VAL A 209 -9.71 -11.67 -3.29
CA VAL A 209 -9.68 -12.74 -4.30
C VAL A 209 -9.34 -14.10 -3.68
N CYS A 210 -8.37 -14.17 -2.78
CA CYS A 210 -8.05 -15.40 -2.06
C CYS A 210 -9.22 -15.90 -1.20
N GLY A 211 -9.98 -14.99 -0.58
CA GLY A 211 -11.21 -15.30 0.15
C GLY A 211 -12.28 -15.88 -0.76
N LEU A 212 -12.52 -15.27 -1.92
CA LEU A 212 -13.47 -15.78 -2.92
C LEU A 212 -13.08 -17.17 -3.46
N LEU A 213 -11.79 -17.41 -3.72
CA LEU A 213 -11.30 -18.72 -4.16
C LEU A 213 -11.50 -19.78 -3.06
N SER A 214 -11.22 -19.44 -1.81
CA SER A 214 -11.42 -20.34 -0.66
C SER A 214 -12.90 -20.63 -0.44
N LEU A 215 -13.75 -19.62 -0.58
CA LEU A 215 -15.20 -19.75 -0.57
C LEU A 215 -15.70 -20.65 -1.70
N ALA A 216 -15.17 -20.50 -2.92
CA ALA A 216 -15.51 -21.37 -4.04
C ALA A 216 -15.11 -22.83 -3.78
N GLY A 217 -13.91 -23.06 -3.22
CA GLY A 217 -13.45 -24.38 -2.80
C GLY A 217 -14.32 -25.01 -1.71
N HIS A 218 -14.73 -24.20 -0.72
CA HIS A 218 -15.68 -24.61 0.30
C HIS A 218 -17.02 -25.05 -0.32
N ARG A 219 -17.63 -24.19 -1.14
CA ARG A 219 -18.88 -24.50 -1.85
C ARG A 219 -18.78 -25.77 -2.67
N PHE A 220 -17.66 -25.97 -3.37
CA PHE A 220 -17.41 -27.18 -4.14
C PHE A 220 -17.34 -28.43 -3.26
N LYS A 221 -16.57 -28.39 -2.17
CA LYS A 221 -16.46 -29.51 -1.20
C LYS A 221 -17.83 -29.91 -0.65
N TYR A 222 -18.66 -28.96 -0.22
CA TYR A 222 -19.98 -29.25 0.34
C TYR A 222 -21.06 -29.50 -0.72
N SER A 223 -20.83 -29.12 -1.98
CA SER A 223 -21.70 -29.50 -3.10
C SER A 223 -21.67 -31.00 -3.37
N MET A 224 -20.52 -31.65 -3.15
CA MET A 224 -20.36 -33.09 -3.29
C MET A 224 -20.82 -33.88 -2.06
N GLY A 225 -21.24 -33.16 -1.00
CA GLY A 225 -21.68 -33.70 0.28
C GLY A 225 -20.54 -34.23 1.13
N THR A 226 -20.59 -33.99 2.45
CA THR A 226 -19.81 -34.72 3.45
C THR A 226 -20.15 -36.22 3.52
N GLY A 227 -21.05 -36.71 2.65
CA GLY A 227 -21.66 -38.04 2.67
C GLY A 227 -21.36 -38.89 1.42
N TYR A 228 -20.14 -38.88 0.90
CA TYR A 228 -19.66 -40.02 0.11
C TYR A 228 -19.37 -41.25 0.99
N SER A 229 -19.37 -41.08 2.32
CA SER A 229 -19.20 -42.16 3.28
C SER A 229 -20.51 -42.45 4.02
N LEU A 230 -21.03 -43.65 3.72
CA LEU A 230 -21.80 -44.56 4.58
C LEU A 230 -23.32 -44.33 4.69
N THR A 231 -24.04 -45.28 4.07
CA THR A 231 -25.34 -45.82 4.49
C THR A 231 -26.58 -44.92 4.38
N ASN A 232 -27.02 -44.62 3.16
CA ASN A 232 -28.34 -45.03 2.65
C ASN A 232 -28.59 -44.38 1.28
N SER A 233 -28.81 -45.23 0.28
CA SER A 233 -29.09 -44.84 -1.11
C SER A 233 -30.53 -44.33 -1.30
N GLU A 234 -31.00 -43.44 -0.44
CA GLU A 234 -32.30 -42.79 -0.62
C GLU A 234 -32.12 -41.42 -1.28
N LYS A 235 -32.28 -41.44 -2.61
CA LYS A 235 -32.44 -40.30 -3.52
C LYS A 235 -31.50 -39.11 -3.26
N ILE A 236 -30.26 -39.28 -3.69
CA ILE A 236 -29.39 -38.14 -4.03
C ILE A 236 -30.15 -37.24 -4.99
N ASN A 237 -30.52 -36.04 -4.54
CA ASN A 237 -31.12 -35.03 -5.39
C ASN A 237 -30.04 -34.48 -6.33
N LYS A 238 -29.86 -35.13 -7.47
CA LYS A 238 -28.87 -34.77 -8.51
C LYS A 238 -29.01 -33.32 -8.96
N GLU A 239 -30.24 -32.79 -8.98
CA GLU A 239 -30.51 -31.39 -9.32
C GLU A 239 -29.96 -30.43 -8.27
N LEU A 240 -30.12 -30.75 -6.98
CA LEU A 240 -29.54 -29.96 -5.88
C LEU A 240 -28.01 -29.96 -5.92
N VAL A 241 -27.40 -31.13 -6.14
CA VAL A 241 -25.94 -31.26 -6.29
C VAL A 241 -25.44 -30.43 -7.48
N TYR A 242 -26.09 -30.56 -8.64
CA TYR A 242 -25.78 -29.77 -9.83
C TYR A 242 -25.87 -28.25 -9.55
N LYS A 243 -26.94 -27.78 -8.90
CA LYS A 243 -27.10 -26.37 -8.52
C LYS A 243 -25.98 -25.89 -7.61
N LYS A 244 -25.58 -26.67 -6.61
CA LYS A 244 -24.47 -26.33 -5.70
C LYS A 244 -23.12 -26.27 -6.42
N VAL A 245 -22.85 -27.22 -7.33
CA VAL A 245 -21.63 -27.20 -8.17
C VAL A 245 -21.61 -25.98 -9.08
N CYS A 246 -22.72 -25.66 -9.77
CA CYS A 246 -22.83 -24.46 -10.58
C CYS A 246 -22.59 -23.19 -9.77
N TYR A 247 -23.06 -23.13 -8.52
CA TYR A 247 -22.83 -22.00 -7.63
C TYR A 247 -21.36 -21.86 -7.23
N ALA A 248 -20.68 -22.97 -6.94
CA ALA A 248 -19.22 -22.97 -6.71
C ALA A 248 -18.44 -22.48 -7.94
N ILE A 249 -18.78 -22.95 -9.14
CA ILE A 249 -18.17 -22.51 -10.40
C ILE A 249 -18.40 -21.03 -10.64
N LYS A 250 -19.61 -20.51 -10.38
CA LYS A 250 -19.90 -19.07 -10.48
C LYS A 250 -19.04 -18.25 -9.53
N THR A 251 -18.85 -18.73 -8.30
CA THR A 251 -18.00 -18.07 -7.29
C THR A 251 -16.54 -18.06 -7.72
N HIS A 252 -16.03 -19.19 -8.24
CA HIS A 252 -14.68 -19.27 -8.79
C HIS A 252 -14.50 -18.33 -9.99
N LYS A 253 -15.47 -18.30 -10.92
CA LYS A 253 -15.44 -17.37 -12.05
C LYS A 253 -15.42 -15.91 -11.57
N ARG A 254 -16.22 -15.57 -10.55
CA ARG A 254 -16.24 -14.24 -9.93
C ARG A 254 -14.90 -13.84 -9.33
N ALA A 255 -14.14 -14.78 -8.75
CA ALA A 255 -12.80 -14.48 -8.24
C ALA A 255 -11.79 -14.10 -9.34
N LEU A 256 -12.04 -14.50 -10.60
CA LEU A 256 -11.14 -14.28 -11.74
C LEU A 256 -11.52 -13.08 -12.62
N THR A 257 -12.67 -12.44 -12.38
CA THR A 257 -13.24 -11.37 -13.21
C THR A 257 -13.58 -10.14 -12.39
#